data_AF-A0A659Q0L3-F1
#
_entry.id   AF-A0A659Q0L3-F1
#
_cell.length_a   1.000
_cell.length_b   1.000
_cell.length_c   1.000
_cell.angle_alpha   90.00
_cell.angle_beta   90.00
_cell.angle_gamma   90.00
#
_symmetry.space_group_name_H-M   'P 1'
#
loop_
_entity.id
_entity.type
_entity.pdbx_description
1 polymer ?
#
loop_
_entity_poly.entity_id
_entity_poly.type
_entity_poly.pdbx_seq_one_letter_code
_entity_poly.pdbx_strand_id
1 'polypeptide(L)'
;MMNILLEELPHQEQALAAILASFTGIDHAQADHNHYANPLIKGRYDDKANIDVKMETGTGKTYVYTRLMYELHQNYGLFKFVLVVPTPAIKEGARNFIISDYARQHFSQFYENTRMELCTINAGDFKVKSGRKNFPAQLLSFTDASRRDSHTIQVLLINAQMLNSASMTRDDHDQTLLG
;
A
#
# COMPACT_ATOMS: atom_id res chain seq x y z
N MET A 1 -7.80 29.35 7.83
CA MET A 1 -7.37 28.08 7.23
C MET A 1 -8.52 27.56 6.38
N MET A 2 -8.25 27.15 5.13
CA MET A 2 -9.28 26.63 4.24
C MET A 2 -9.48 25.14 4.56
N ASN A 3 -10.67 24.78 5.06
CA ASN A 3 -11.02 23.38 5.32
C ASN A 3 -11.33 22.72 3.97
N ILE A 4 -10.41 21.91 3.46
CA ILE A 4 -10.69 21.04 2.32
C ILE A 4 -11.49 19.86 2.86
N LEU A 5 -12.73 19.71 2.43
CA LEU A 5 -13.57 18.54 2.70
C LEU A 5 -13.57 17.67 1.45
N LEU A 6 -13.28 16.37 1.62
CA LEU A 6 -13.46 15.42 0.54
C LEU A 6 -14.94 15.08 0.41
N GLU A 7 -15.44 15.07 -0.82
CA GLU A 7 -16.80 14.67 -1.16
C GLU A 7 -16.80 13.25 -1.72
N GLU A 8 -17.80 12.45 -1.33
CA GLU A 8 -18.04 11.14 -1.92
C GLU A 8 -18.79 11.29 -3.24
N LEU A 9 -18.17 10.83 -4.33
CA LEU A 9 -18.79 10.91 -5.65
C LEU A 9 -19.35 9.54 -6.06
N PRO A 10 -20.58 9.46 -6.62
CA PRO A 10 -21.21 8.18 -6.94
C PRO A 10 -20.37 7.26 -7.84
N HIS A 11 -19.62 7.82 -8.80
CA HIS A 11 -18.76 7.01 -9.68
C HIS A 11 -17.55 6.41 -8.95
N GLN A 12 -17.11 7.00 -7.83
CA GLN A 12 -16.05 6.45 -6.99
C GLN A 12 -16.57 5.25 -6.17
N GLU A 13 -17.79 5.34 -5.64
CA GLU A 13 -18.45 4.24 -4.95
C GLU A 13 -18.73 3.07 -5.90
N GLN A 14 -19.22 3.36 -7.10
CA GLN A 14 -19.44 2.33 -8.13
C GLN A 14 -18.13 1.63 -8.52
N ALA A 15 -17.04 2.38 -8.68
CA ALA A 15 -15.72 1.80 -8.95
C ALA A 15 -15.26 0.89 -7.80
N LEU A 16 -15.39 1.35 -6.56
CA LEU A 16 -15.04 0.59 -5.37
C LEU A 16 -15.87 -0.71 -5.26
N ALA A 17 -17.18 -0.62 -5.43
CA ALA A 17 -18.09 -1.76 -5.40
C ALA A 17 -17.76 -2.78 -6.50
N ALA A 18 -17.45 -2.32 -7.71
CA ALA A 18 -17.05 -3.19 -8.81
C ALA A 18 -15.74 -3.94 -8.53
N ILE A 19 -14.77 -3.25 -7.92
CA ILE A 19 -13.49 -3.88 -7.52
C ILE A 19 -13.74 -4.93 -6.44
N LEU A 20 -14.48 -4.60 -5.38
CA LEU A 20 -14.76 -5.51 -4.27
C LEU A 20 -15.58 -6.73 -4.74
N ALA A 21 -16.54 -6.55 -5.65
CA ALA A 21 -17.30 -7.65 -6.24
C ALA A 21 -16.43 -8.59 -7.10
N SER A 22 -15.36 -8.07 -7.69
CA SER A 22 -14.40 -8.84 -8.49
C SER A 22 -13.30 -9.48 -7.63
N PHE A 23 -13.13 -9.04 -6.38
CA PHE A 23 -12.10 -9.57 -5.48
C PHE A 23 -12.45 -10.98 -5.02
N THR A 24 -11.52 -11.91 -5.26
CA THR A 24 -11.70 -13.36 -5.01
C THR A 24 -11.75 -13.74 -3.53
N GLY A 25 -11.31 -12.84 -2.64
CA GLY A 25 -11.28 -13.02 -1.19
C GLY A 25 -10.05 -13.77 -0.68
N ILE A 26 -10.09 -14.15 0.59
CA ILE A 26 -8.97 -14.80 1.31
C ILE A 26 -9.04 -16.32 1.21
N ASP A 27 -7.89 -16.94 1.02
CA ASP A 27 -7.68 -18.38 1.07
C ASP A 27 -7.46 -18.83 2.52
N HIS A 28 -8.49 -19.45 3.09
CA HIS A 28 -8.46 -19.98 4.46
C HIS A 28 -7.99 -21.45 4.52
N ALA A 29 -7.62 -22.07 3.40
CA ALA A 29 -7.25 -23.49 3.37
C ALA A 29 -5.87 -23.78 3.99
N GLN A 30 -5.02 -22.76 4.12
CA GLN A 30 -3.70 -22.88 4.74
C GLN A 30 -3.67 -22.14 6.08
N ALA A 31 -3.15 -22.80 7.12
CA ALA A 31 -2.88 -22.17 8.39
C ALA A 31 -1.76 -21.13 8.22
N ASP A 32 -2.13 -19.85 8.22
CA ASP A 32 -1.16 -18.77 8.11
C ASP A 32 -0.62 -18.37 9.48
N HIS A 33 0.59 -18.87 9.78
CA HIS A 33 1.32 -18.54 11.02
C HIS A 33 2.18 -17.27 10.89
N ASN A 34 2.30 -16.68 9.71
CA ASN A 34 3.16 -15.52 9.50
C ASN A 34 2.43 -14.22 9.85
N HIS A 35 2.73 -13.68 11.02
CA HIS A 35 2.13 -12.44 11.48
C HIS A 35 2.67 -11.19 10.78
N TYR A 36 3.71 -11.33 9.96
CA TYR A 36 4.34 -10.25 9.19
C TYR A 36 3.86 -10.20 7.74
N ALA A 37 3.00 -11.13 7.32
CA ALA A 37 2.44 -11.19 5.97
C ALA A 37 0.92 -11.02 5.97
N ASN A 38 0.39 -10.53 4.86
CA ASN A 38 -1.05 -10.59 4.62
C ASN A 38 -1.52 -12.05 4.55
N PRO A 39 -2.78 -12.31 4.93
CA PRO A 39 -3.40 -13.59 4.61
C PRO A 39 -3.38 -13.83 3.09
N LEU A 40 -3.30 -15.10 2.71
CA LEU A 40 -3.18 -15.49 1.31
C LEU A 40 -4.47 -15.16 0.54
N ILE A 41 -4.34 -14.58 -0.65
CA ILE A 41 -5.49 -14.26 -1.52
C ILE A 41 -5.82 -15.48 -2.40
N LYS A 42 -7.12 -15.73 -2.63
CA LYS A 42 -7.59 -16.75 -3.57
C LYS A 42 -7.21 -16.37 -5.00
N GLY A 43 -6.73 -17.31 -5.80
CA GLY A 43 -6.27 -17.00 -7.16
C GLY A 43 -4.92 -16.27 -7.21
N ARG A 44 -4.15 -16.23 -6.10
CA ARG A 44 -2.74 -15.84 -6.14
C ARG A 44 -2.02 -16.66 -7.22
N TYR A 45 -1.14 -16.00 -7.98
CA TYR A 45 -0.41 -16.58 -9.12
C TYR A 45 -1.25 -16.94 -10.35
N ASP A 46 -2.55 -16.62 -10.37
CA ASP A 46 -3.38 -16.67 -11.58
C ASP A 46 -3.59 -15.26 -12.12
N ASP A 47 -3.04 -14.97 -13.30
CA ASP A 47 -3.18 -13.66 -13.94
C ASP A 47 -4.65 -13.29 -14.22
N LYS A 48 -5.56 -14.28 -14.29
CA LYS A 48 -7.01 -14.03 -14.44
C LYS A 48 -7.65 -13.44 -13.19
N ALA A 49 -6.98 -13.51 -12.04
CA ALA A 49 -7.43 -12.87 -10.81
C ALA A 49 -7.02 -11.39 -10.73
N ASN A 50 -6.24 -10.88 -11.70
CA ASN A 50 -5.91 -9.47 -11.77
C ASN A 50 -7.17 -8.64 -12.11
N ILE A 51 -7.31 -7.50 -11.45
CA ILE A 51 -8.45 -6.59 -11.62
C ILE A 51 -7.99 -5.33 -12.33
N ASP A 52 -8.49 -5.10 -13.54
CA ASP A 52 -8.25 -3.89 -14.30
C ASP A 52 -9.35 -2.85 -14.04
N VAL A 53 -8.95 -1.65 -13.65
CA VAL A 53 -9.87 -0.54 -13.36
C VAL A 53 -9.58 0.61 -14.31
N LYS A 54 -10.53 0.93 -15.18
CA LYS A 54 -10.45 2.07 -16.08
C LYS A 54 -11.19 3.28 -15.51
N MET A 55 -10.47 4.37 -15.29
CA MET A 55 -11.03 5.62 -14.79
C MET A 55 -10.37 6.80 -15.50
N GLU A 56 -11.19 7.76 -15.94
CA GLU A 56 -10.72 8.97 -16.63
C GLU A 56 -9.85 9.86 -15.72
N THR A 57 -9.02 10.73 -16.29
CA THR A 57 -8.24 11.69 -15.48
C THR A 57 -9.16 12.69 -14.78
N GLY A 58 -8.84 13.05 -13.54
CA GLY A 58 -9.66 13.96 -12.74
C GLY A 58 -10.88 13.32 -12.04
N THR A 59 -11.15 12.02 -12.21
CA THR A 59 -12.30 11.35 -11.56
C THR A 59 -12.02 10.81 -10.15
N GLY A 60 -10.80 11.02 -9.62
CA GLY A 60 -10.45 10.62 -8.26
C GLY A 60 -9.91 9.19 -8.11
N LYS A 61 -9.18 8.67 -9.11
CA LYS A 61 -8.45 7.38 -9.00
C LYS A 61 -7.66 7.23 -7.69
N THR A 62 -7.01 8.32 -7.25
CA THR A 62 -6.25 8.36 -6.00
C THR A 62 -7.09 8.17 -4.76
N TYR A 63 -8.30 8.74 -4.74
CA TYR A 63 -9.26 8.48 -3.69
C TYR A 63 -9.70 7.02 -3.69
N VAL A 64 -10.06 6.48 -4.86
CA VAL A 64 -10.58 5.10 -4.99
C VAL A 64 -9.57 4.06 -4.52
N TYR A 65 -8.30 4.10 -4.96
CA TYR A 65 -7.33 3.11 -4.47
C TYR A 65 -7.02 3.29 -2.98
N THR A 66 -7.12 4.51 -2.43
CA THR A 66 -6.85 4.75 -1.01
C THR A 66 -7.98 4.17 -0.17
N ARG A 67 -9.24 4.45 -0.54
CA ARG A 67 -10.43 3.87 0.09
C ARG A 67 -10.45 2.34 -0.06
N LEU A 68 -10.04 1.82 -1.22
CA LEU A 68 -9.92 0.38 -1.44
C LEU A 68 -8.98 -0.30 -0.42
N MET A 69 -7.85 0.31 -0.08
CA MET A 69 -6.96 -0.25 0.94
C MET A 69 -7.64 -0.31 2.32
N TYR A 70 -8.46 0.68 2.68
CA TYR A 70 -9.27 0.65 3.89
C TYR A 70 -10.35 -0.44 3.85
N GLU A 71 -11.09 -0.56 2.75
CA GLU A 71 -12.10 -1.61 2.57
C GLU A 71 -11.50 -3.01 2.65
N LEU A 72 -10.36 -3.22 1.98
CA LEU A 72 -9.67 -4.51 1.99
C LEU A 72 -9.12 -4.85 3.38
N HIS A 73 -8.71 -3.84 4.14
CA HIS A 73 -8.30 -4.00 5.53
C HIS A 73 -9.47 -4.40 6.42
N GLN A 74 -10.56 -3.65 6.39
CA GLN A 74 -11.73 -3.88 7.23
C GLN A 74 -12.42 -5.22 6.92
N ASN A 75 -12.58 -5.54 5.63
CA ASN A 75 -13.35 -6.71 5.20
C ASN A 75 -12.54 -8.01 5.16
N TYR A 76 -11.21 -7.93 4.98
CA TYR A 76 -10.37 -9.11 4.74
C TYR A 76 -9.09 -9.17 5.57
N GLY A 77 -8.81 -8.16 6.41
CA GLY A 77 -7.61 -8.11 7.24
C GLY A 77 -6.31 -7.89 6.45
N LEU A 78 -6.40 -7.44 5.20
CA LEU A 78 -5.22 -7.05 4.41
C LEU A 78 -4.64 -5.76 4.98
N PHE A 79 -3.35 -5.75 5.30
CA PHE A 79 -2.73 -4.60 5.97
C PHE A 79 -1.42 -4.16 5.32
N LYS A 80 -0.82 -4.94 4.41
CA LYS A 80 0.34 -4.52 3.62
C LYS A 80 -0.02 -4.33 2.16
N PHE A 81 0.28 -3.16 1.62
CA PHE A 81 0.03 -2.82 0.21
C PHE A 81 1.28 -2.25 -0.43
N VAL A 82 1.50 -2.55 -1.71
CA VAL A 82 2.56 -1.95 -2.52
C VAL A 82 1.90 -1.13 -3.63
N LEU A 83 2.06 0.19 -3.56
CA LEU A 83 1.55 1.13 -4.55
C LEU A 83 2.68 1.51 -5.52
N VAL A 84 2.62 0.94 -6.72
CA VAL A 84 3.61 1.21 -7.79
C VAL A 84 3.10 2.33 -8.69
N VAL A 85 3.90 3.39 -8.86
CA VAL A 85 3.55 4.53 -9.71
C VAL A 85 4.58 4.73 -10.82
N PRO A 86 4.19 5.25 -12.01
CA PRO A 86 5.12 5.29 -13.14
C PRO A 86 6.21 6.38 -13.00
N THR A 87 5.90 7.51 -12.35
CA THR A 87 6.81 8.67 -12.28
C THR A 87 6.97 9.22 -10.85
N PRO A 88 8.10 9.89 -10.54
CA PRO A 88 8.28 10.59 -9.26
C PRO A 88 7.21 11.65 -8.98
N ALA A 89 6.75 12.39 -10.00
CA ALA A 89 5.70 13.40 -9.81
C ALA A 89 4.37 12.78 -9.35
N ILE A 90 3.99 11.64 -9.93
CA ILE A 90 2.79 10.90 -9.49
C ILE A 90 3.01 10.34 -8.08
N LYS A 91 4.24 9.92 -7.74
CA LYS A 91 4.61 9.50 -6.39
C LYS A 91 4.37 10.60 -5.35
N GLU A 92 4.85 11.81 -5.62
CA GLU A 92 4.65 12.94 -4.71
C GLU A 92 3.17 13.33 -4.60
N GLY A 93 2.41 13.30 -5.71
CA GLY A 93 0.96 13.53 -5.69
C GLY A 93 0.21 12.51 -4.82
N ALA A 94 0.49 11.23 -5.01
CA ALA A 94 -0.08 10.14 -4.22
C ALA A 94 0.30 10.27 -2.73
N ARG A 95 1.58 10.53 -2.45
CA ARG A 95 2.11 10.74 -1.10
C ARG A 95 1.36 11.86 -0.40
N ASN A 96 1.31 13.04 -1.02
CA ASN A 96 0.69 14.24 -0.45
C ASN A 96 -0.80 14.04 -0.16
N PHE A 97 -1.52 13.33 -1.03
CA PHE A 97 -2.91 12.97 -0.77
C PHE A 97 -3.04 12.05 0.45
N ILE A 98 -2.33 10.92 0.46
CA ILE A 98 -2.44 9.88 1.50
C ILE A 98 -2.11 10.44 2.90
N ILE A 99 -1.08 11.29 3.01
CA ILE A 99 -0.64 11.84 4.30
C ILE A 99 -1.37 13.12 4.71
N SER A 100 -2.26 13.66 3.87
CA SER A 100 -2.92 14.92 4.16
C SER A 100 -3.89 14.80 5.34
N ASP A 101 -4.01 15.87 6.12
CA ASP A 101 -4.91 15.89 7.27
C ASP A 101 -6.37 15.79 6.85
N TYR A 102 -6.74 16.37 5.70
CA TYR A 102 -8.10 16.25 5.17
C TYR A 102 -8.44 14.81 4.77
N ALA A 103 -7.51 14.07 4.17
CA ALA A 103 -7.75 12.66 3.81
C ALA A 103 -7.86 11.79 5.07
N ARG A 104 -6.98 12.00 6.05
CA ARG A 104 -7.04 11.28 7.34
C ARG A 104 -8.35 11.55 8.06
N GLN A 105 -8.75 12.82 8.16
CA GLN A 105 -10.01 13.20 8.78
C GLN A 105 -11.19 12.57 8.04
N HIS A 106 -11.21 12.63 6.71
CA HIS A 106 -12.24 11.99 5.90
C HIS A 106 -12.34 10.49 6.16
N PHE A 107 -11.25 9.74 6.02
CA PHE A 107 -11.29 8.29 6.20
C PHE A 107 -11.59 7.87 7.64
N SER A 108 -11.21 8.66 8.64
CA SER A 108 -11.55 8.38 10.04
C SER A 108 -13.06 8.40 10.34
N GLN A 109 -13.87 9.04 9.49
CA GLN A 109 -15.34 9.03 9.62
C GLN A 109 -15.96 7.69 9.21
N PHE A 110 -15.27 6.93 8.34
CA PHE A 110 -15.74 5.64 7.83
C PHE A 110 -15.03 4.45 8.50
N TYR A 111 -13.75 4.64 8.86
CA TYR A 111 -12.88 3.60 9.37
C TYR A 111 -12.31 4.02 10.72
N GLU A 112 -13.11 3.83 11.77
CA GLU A 112 -12.72 4.17 13.13
C GLU A 112 -11.42 3.45 13.53
N ASN A 113 -10.57 4.16 14.26
CA ASN A 113 -9.29 3.64 14.78
C ASN A 113 -8.33 3.05 13.73
N THR A 114 -8.53 3.34 12.43
CA THR A 114 -7.63 2.85 11.38
C THR A 114 -6.79 3.97 10.79
N ARG A 115 -5.47 3.79 10.76
CA ARG A 115 -4.52 4.75 10.18
C ARG A 115 -3.69 4.12 9.08
N MET A 116 -3.22 4.94 8.16
CA MET A 116 -2.32 4.53 7.07
C MET A 116 -0.91 5.04 7.34
N GLU A 117 0.05 4.12 7.40
CA GLU A 117 1.48 4.38 7.50
C GLU A 117 2.12 4.23 6.12
N LEU A 118 2.71 5.31 5.61
CA LEU A 118 3.25 5.36 4.26
C LEU A 118 4.78 5.28 4.29
N CYS A 119 5.31 4.17 3.79
CA CYS A 119 6.73 3.99 3.51
C CYS A 119 7.01 4.43 2.07
N THR A 120 7.91 5.41 1.88
CA THR A 120 8.33 5.88 0.55
C THR A 120 9.79 5.59 0.33
N ILE A 121 10.15 5.04 -0.83
CA ILE A 121 11.56 4.77 -1.15
C ILE A 121 12.00 5.57 -2.37
N ASN A 122 13.21 6.11 -2.31
CA ASN A 122 13.87 6.87 -3.36
C ASN A 122 15.13 6.16 -3.83
N ALA A 123 15.57 6.45 -5.06
CA ALA A 123 16.80 5.89 -5.64
C ALA A 123 18.06 6.17 -4.80
N GLY A 124 18.05 7.25 -4.00
CA GLY A 124 19.13 7.59 -3.08
C GLY A 124 19.21 6.70 -1.85
N ASP A 125 18.11 6.06 -1.45
CA ASP A 125 18.02 5.36 -0.16
C ASP A 125 18.78 4.04 -0.14
N PHE A 126 19.06 3.48 -1.32
CA PHE A 126 19.93 2.31 -1.49
C PHE A 126 21.40 2.67 -1.75
N LYS A 127 21.77 3.97 -1.76
CA LYS A 127 23.16 4.37 -1.97
C LYS A 127 23.98 4.13 -0.71
N VAL A 128 24.80 3.09 -0.76
CA VAL A 128 25.75 2.75 0.29
C VAL A 128 26.87 3.79 0.34
N LYS A 129 27.03 4.49 1.48
CA LYS A 129 28.28 5.19 1.82
C LYS A 129 29.17 4.20 2.58
N SER A 130 30.20 3.68 1.92
CA SER A 130 31.30 2.88 2.50
C SER A 130 30.91 1.57 3.21
N GLY A 131 31.23 0.44 2.58
CA GLY A 131 31.47 -0.86 3.24
C GLY A 131 30.30 -1.56 3.95
N ARG A 132 29.18 -0.91 4.23
CA ARG A 132 28.00 -1.49 4.90
C ARG A 132 26.81 -1.56 3.96
N LYS A 133 26.33 -2.75 3.65
CA LYS A 133 25.18 -2.95 2.77
C LYS A 133 23.87 -2.79 3.52
N ASN A 134 23.64 -1.59 4.07
CA ASN A 134 22.47 -1.31 4.89
C ASN A 134 21.20 -1.33 4.04
N PHE A 135 20.25 -2.20 4.41
CA PHE A 135 18.89 -2.16 3.93
C PHE A 135 18.20 -0.89 4.46
N PRO A 136 17.39 -0.17 3.65
CA PRO A 136 16.79 1.08 4.09
C PRO A 136 15.90 0.87 5.33
N ALA A 137 16.11 1.65 6.39
CA ALA A 137 15.38 1.50 7.66
C ALA A 137 13.85 1.59 7.49
N GLN A 138 13.38 2.41 6.56
CA GLN A 138 11.95 2.53 6.25
C GLN A 138 11.37 1.25 5.66
N LEU A 139 12.17 0.54 4.84
CA LEU A 139 11.77 -0.74 4.28
C LEU A 139 11.78 -1.83 5.36
N LEU A 140 12.72 -1.79 6.32
CA LEU A 140 12.65 -2.67 7.52
C LEU A 140 11.35 -2.45 8.30
N SER A 141 10.98 -1.19 8.57
CA SER A 141 9.72 -0.90 9.27
C SER A 141 8.50 -1.47 8.53
N PHE A 142 8.48 -1.41 7.20
CA PHE A 142 7.41 -2.00 6.39
C PHE A 142 7.45 -3.54 6.42
N THR A 143 8.62 -4.17 6.34
CA THR A 143 8.75 -5.64 6.38
C THR A 143 8.41 -6.21 7.74
N ASP A 144 8.79 -5.52 8.82
CA ASP A 144 8.64 -6.01 10.19
C ASP A 144 7.28 -5.62 10.80
N ALA A 145 6.50 -4.79 10.12
CA ALA A 145 5.14 -4.50 10.52
C ALA A 145 4.30 -5.78 10.60
N SER A 146 3.54 -5.92 11.69
CA SER A 146 2.78 -7.12 12.00
C SER A 146 1.28 -6.87 11.95
N ARG A 147 0.53 -7.88 11.48
CA ARG A 147 -0.94 -7.91 11.52
C ARG A 147 -1.54 -7.89 12.93
N ARG A 148 -0.71 -8.04 13.97
CA ARG A 148 -1.14 -7.85 15.37
C ARG A 148 -1.54 -6.41 15.64
N ASP A 149 -0.97 -5.45 14.90
CA ASP A 149 -1.49 -4.09 14.88
C ASP A 149 -2.64 -4.01 13.86
N SER A 150 -3.86 -4.30 14.33
CA SER A 150 -5.08 -4.26 13.53
C SER A 150 -5.57 -2.85 13.20
N HIS A 151 -4.87 -1.81 13.64
CA HIS A 151 -5.25 -0.41 13.45
C HIS A 151 -4.42 0.27 12.37
N THR A 152 -3.43 -0.42 11.80
CA THR A 152 -2.48 0.19 10.90
C THR A 152 -2.44 -0.53 9.55
N ILE A 153 -2.69 0.26 8.50
CA ILE A 153 -2.47 -0.12 7.11
C ILE A 153 -1.09 0.37 6.69
N GLN A 154 -0.23 -0.55 6.29
CA GLN A 154 1.13 -0.32 5.82
C GLN A 154 1.15 -0.21 4.29
N VAL A 155 1.63 0.90 3.77
CA VAL A 155 1.68 1.14 2.33
C VAL A 155 3.11 1.46 1.90
N LEU A 156 3.68 0.63 1.03
CA LEU A 156 4.92 0.91 0.35
C LEU A 156 4.64 1.63 -0.97
N LEU A 157 5.00 2.91 -1.06
CA LEU A 157 4.87 3.72 -2.27
C LEU A 157 6.21 3.82 -3.00
N ILE A 158 6.24 3.28 -4.22
CA ILE A 158 7.45 3.10 -5.02
C ILE A 158 7.21 3.50 -6.48
N ASN A 159 8.19 4.14 -7.11
CA ASN A 159 8.13 4.39 -8.56
C ASN A 159 8.65 3.18 -9.36
N ALA A 160 8.05 2.88 -10.51
CA ALA A 160 8.32 1.69 -11.31
C ALA A 160 9.80 1.51 -11.69
N GLN A 161 10.52 2.61 -11.93
CA GLN A 161 11.96 2.58 -12.23
C GLN A 161 12.79 1.92 -11.11
N MET A 162 12.33 1.99 -9.86
CA MET A 162 13.03 1.39 -8.71
C MET A 162 12.94 -0.13 -8.72
N LEU A 163 11.84 -0.71 -9.22
CA LEU A 163 11.66 -2.17 -9.31
C LEU A 163 12.71 -2.81 -10.22
N ASN A 164 13.16 -2.07 -11.22
CA ASN A 164 14.18 -2.52 -12.18
C ASN A 164 15.61 -2.15 -11.74
N SER A 165 15.78 -1.56 -10.56
CA SER A 165 17.11 -1.14 -10.11
C SER A 165 17.93 -2.33 -9.62
N ALA A 166 19.25 -2.30 -9.90
CA ALA A 166 20.18 -3.31 -9.40
C ALA A 166 20.19 -3.40 -7.86
N SER A 167 19.71 -2.40 -7.14
CA SER A 167 19.60 -2.45 -5.68
C SER A 167 18.41 -3.26 -5.17
N MET A 168 17.37 -3.48 -5.97
CA MET A 168 16.20 -4.31 -5.60
C MET A 168 16.38 -5.79 -5.88
N THR A 169 17.35 -6.15 -6.71
CA THR A 169 17.65 -7.54 -7.11
C THR A 169 18.84 -8.12 -6.35
N ARG A 170 19.31 -7.41 -5.31
CA ARG A 170 20.45 -7.80 -4.51
C ARG A 170 19.99 -8.62 -3.31
N ASP A 171 20.44 -9.86 -3.28
CA ASP A 171 20.25 -10.76 -2.13
C ASP A 171 21.42 -10.66 -1.13
N ASP A 172 22.39 -9.77 -1.39
CA ASP A 172 23.65 -9.67 -0.66
C ASP A 172 23.66 -8.60 0.43
N HIS A 173 22.50 -8.13 0.89
CA HIS A 173 22.38 -7.15 1.97
C HIS A 173 22.98 -7.70 3.27
N ASP A 174 23.71 -6.85 4.01
CA ASP A 174 24.24 -7.18 5.33
C ASP A 174 23.07 -7.16 6.32
N GLN A 175 22.20 -8.16 6.23
CA GLN A 175 21.19 -8.42 7.24
C GLN A 175 21.87 -9.11 8.41
N THR A 176 22.27 -8.33 9.42
CA THR A 176 22.17 -8.82 10.79
C THR A 176 20.68 -8.94 11.10
N LEU A 177 20.07 -10.04 10.67
CA LEU A 177 18.84 -10.57 11.28
C LEU A 177 19.21 -10.92 12.73
N LEU A 178 19.18 -9.91 13.60
CA LEU A 178 19.24 -10.11 15.03
C LEU A 178 17.80 -10.24 15.52
N GLY A 179 17.41 -11.48 15.83
CA GLY A 179 16.20 -11.80 16.59
C GLY A 179 15.16 -12.56 15.80
#